data_AF-A0A1V5PYR2-F1
#
_entry.id   AF-A0A1V5PYR2-F1
#
_cell.length_a   1.000
_cell.length_b   1.000
_cell.length_c   1.000
_cell.angle_alpha   90.00
_cell.angle_beta   90.00
_cell.angle_gamma   90.00
#
_symmetry.space_group_name_H-M   'P 1'
#
loop_
_entity.id
_entity.type
_entity.pdbx_description
1 polymer ?
#
loop_
_entity_poly.entity_id
_entity_poly.type
_entity_poly.pdbx_seq_one_letter_code
_entity_poly.pdbx_strand_id
1 'polypeptide(L)'
;MCDDEEEGIELFQRDAFEALLEDWDEMQHKIAKAILDYYNDEEKESYGPEDEEEFKKWWPDIDTEEEMMKILHLDSIIIGTEYVMESMGENPVYILFDRDWGGEDTDGNGVAVLVADGEVAEVGYKDIAF
;
A
#
# COMPACT_ATOMS: atom_id res chain seq x y z
N MET A 1 17.21 -18.03 -32.14
CA MET A 1 16.92 -16.61 -31.90
C MET A 1 15.84 -16.63 -30.84
N CYS A 2 16.20 -16.24 -29.61
CA CYS A 2 15.19 -15.92 -28.63
C CYS A 2 14.82 -14.48 -28.96
N ASP A 3 13.69 -14.28 -29.62
CA ASP A 3 13.05 -12.98 -29.60
C ASP A 3 12.52 -12.83 -28.17
N ASP A 4 13.36 -12.26 -27.28
CA ASP A 4 12.87 -11.53 -26.12
C ASP A 4 12.13 -10.31 -26.69
N GLU A 5 10.91 -10.52 -27.18
CA GLU A 5 9.95 -9.43 -27.33
C GLU A 5 9.65 -8.98 -25.91
N GLU A 6 10.30 -7.89 -25.51
CA GLU A 6 9.95 -7.12 -24.33
C GLU A 6 8.46 -6.77 -24.48
N GLU A 7 7.58 -7.55 -23.83
CA GLU A 7 6.14 -7.27 -23.79
C GLU A 7 6.00 -5.87 -23.20
N GLY A 8 5.70 -4.91 -24.07
CA GLY A 8 5.52 -3.53 -23.67
C GLY A 8 4.32 -3.38 -22.73
N ILE A 9 4.24 -2.22 -22.06
CA ILE A 9 3.13 -1.89 -21.17
C ILE A 9 1.80 -2.00 -21.94
N GLU A 10 0.89 -2.84 -21.43
CA GLU A 10 -0.44 -3.03 -22.02
C GLU A 10 -1.31 -1.79 -21.85
N LEU A 11 -2.32 -1.62 -22.70
CA LEU A 11 -3.27 -0.51 -22.60
C LEU A 11 -3.96 -0.50 -21.23
N PHE A 12 -4.36 -1.67 -20.73
CA PHE A 12 -4.94 -1.83 -19.40
C PHE A 12 -4.06 -1.24 -18.30
N GLN A 13 -2.75 -1.56 -18.32
CA GLN A 13 -1.81 -1.10 -17.30
C GLN A 13 -1.60 0.42 -17.36
N ARG A 14 -1.51 0.98 -18.57
CA ARG A 14 -1.39 2.41 -18.77
C ARG A 14 -2.65 3.14 -18.30
N ASP A 15 -3.83 2.66 -18.69
CA ASP A 15 -5.10 3.30 -18.37
C ASP A 15 -5.35 3.27 -16.85
N ALA A 16 -4.98 2.19 -16.16
CA ALA A 16 -5.04 2.13 -14.70
C ALA A 16 -4.08 3.13 -14.02
N PHE A 17 -2.86 3.27 -14.53
CA PHE A 17 -1.90 4.25 -14.01
C PHE A 17 -2.35 5.70 -14.27
N GLU A 18 -2.89 5.99 -15.46
CA GLU A 18 -3.42 7.31 -15.80
C GLU A 18 -4.61 7.67 -14.90
N ALA A 19 -5.51 6.73 -14.63
CA ALA A 19 -6.63 6.93 -13.71
C ALA A 19 -6.18 7.22 -12.28
N LEU A 20 -5.13 6.55 -11.79
CA LEU A 20 -4.54 6.84 -10.47
C LEU A 20 -4.01 8.29 -10.39
N LEU A 21 -3.44 8.79 -11.48
CA LEU A 21 -2.84 10.12 -11.52
C LEU A 21 -3.85 11.26 -11.69
N GLU A 22 -5.06 10.99 -12.20
CA GLU A 22 -6.06 12.02 -12.48
C GLU A 22 -6.48 12.78 -11.21
N ASP A 23 -6.69 12.07 -10.10
CA ASP A 23 -7.06 12.62 -8.79
C ASP A 23 -6.03 12.28 -7.71
N TRP A 24 -4.73 12.27 -8.07
CA TRP A 24 -3.64 11.81 -7.20
C TRP A 24 -3.58 12.50 -5.84
N ASP A 25 -3.87 13.81 -5.77
CA ASP A 25 -3.87 14.55 -4.51
C ASP A 25 -4.99 14.08 -3.57
N GLU A 26 -6.20 13.86 -4.07
CA GLU A 26 -7.31 13.32 -3.28
C GLU A 26 -7.04 11.85 -2.90
N MET A 27 -6.50 11.07 -3.83
CA MET A 27 -6.19 9.67 -3.59
C MET A 27 -5.13 9.49 -2.50
N GLN A 28 -4.12 10.37 -2.42
CA GLN A 28 -3.15 10.35 -1.31
C GLN A 28 -3.84 10.49 0.05
N HIS A 29 -4.84 11.37 0.18
CA HIS A 29 -5.62 11.51 1.41
C HIS A 29 -6.43 10.25 1.73
N LYS A 30 -7.10 9.66 0.73
CA LYS A 30 -7.84 8.40 0.88
C LYS A 30 -6.93 7.26 1.35
N ILE A 31 -5.76 7.11 0.73
CA ILE A 31 -4.74 6.12 1.09
C ILE A 31 -4.24 6.34 2.52
N ALA A 32 -3.78 7.55 2.84
CA ALA A 32 -3.23 7.88 4.15
C ALA A 32 -4.25 7.61 5.26
N LYS A 33 -5.50 7.97 5.03
CA LYS A 33 -6.60 7.70 5.95
C LYS A 33 -6.87 6.22 6.11
N ALA A 34 -6.97 5.47 5.02
CA ALA A 34 -7.25 4.03 5.08
C ALA A 34 -6.14 3.25 5.79
N ILE A 35 -4.87 3.63 5.58
CA ILE A 35 -3.73 3.06 6.32
C ILE A 35 -3.76 3.47 7.79
N LEU A 36 -4.12 4.71 8.10
CA LEU A 36 -4.27 5.17 9.48
C LEU A 36 -5.36 4.41 10.25
N ASP A 37 -6.51 4.18 9.60
CA ASP A 37 -7.60 3.40 10.16
C ASP A 37 -7.14 1.94 10.37
N TYR A 38 -6.51 1.32 9.37
CA TYR A 38 -5.94 -0.04 9.48
C TYR A 38 -4.89 -0.16 10.59
N TYR A 39 -3.98 0.81 10.69
CA TYR A 39 -2.96 0.84 11.74
C TYR A 39 -3.60 0.83 13.12
N ASN A 40 -4.56 1.73 13.37
CA ASN A 40 -5.15 1.88 14.69
C ASN A 40 -6.12 0.75 15.06
N ASP A 41 -6.83 0.18 14.09
CA ASP A 41 -7.86 -0.83 14.35
C ASP A 41 -7.30 -2.26 14.39
N GLU A 42 -6.31 -2.58 13.55
CA GLU A 42 -5.85 -3.97 13.32
C GLU A 42 -4.39 -4.21 13.76
N GLU A 43 -3.46 -3.29 13.49
CA GLU A 43 -2.04 -3.54 13.73
C GLU A 43 -1.53 -3.10 15.09
N LYS A 44 -1.93 -1.91 15.54
CA LYS A 44 -1.34 -1.27 16.71
C LYS A 44 -1.51 -2.16 17.93
N GLU A 45 -0.40 -2.36 18.65
CA GLU A 45 -0.35 -3.19 19.86
C GLU A 45 -0.60 -4.70 19.64
N SER A 46 -0.68 -5.18 18.39
CA SER A 46 -0.95 -6.60 18.09
C SER A 46 0.15 -7.57 18.55
N TYR A 47 1.40 -7.10 18.57
CA TYR A 47 2.57 -7.84 19.08
C TYR A 47 3.63 -6.85 19.58
N GLY A 48 4.64 -7.32 20.31
CA GLY A 48 5.76 -6.45 20.70
C GLY A 48 6.60 -6.98 21.85
N PRO A 49 7.68 -6.28 22.20
CA PRO A 49 8.52 -6.61 23.35
C PRO A 49 7.78 -6.37 24.68
N GLU A 50 8.21 -7.07 25.74
CA GLU A 50 7.65 -6.88 27.10
C GLU A 50 8.07 -5.55 27.73
N ASP A 51 9.15 -4.93 27.24
CA ASP A 51 9.61 -3.63 27.72
C ASP A 51 8.70 -2.50 27.24
N GLU A 52 8.08 -1.77 28.16
CA GLU A 52 7.12 -0.71 27.83
C GLU A 52 7.73 0.45 27.02
N GLU A 53 9.02 0.78 27.21
CA GLU A 53 9.66 1.87 26.46
C GLU A 53 9.97 1.45 25.02
N GLU A 54 10.36 0.20 24.82
CA GLU A 54 10.55 -0.38 23.48
C GLU A 54 9.22 -0.58 22.75
N PHE A 55 8.20 -1.07 23.47
CA PHE A 55 6.86 -1.27 22.93
C PHE A 55 6.26 0.02 22.35
N LYS A 56 6.42 1.15 23.07
CA LYS A 56 5.97 2.47 22.59
C LYS A 56 6.73 2.98 21.37
N LYS A 57 7.97 2.51 21.14
CA LYS A 57 8.71 2.83 19.91
C LYS A 57 8.20 2.02 18.72
N TRP A 58 7.79 0.78 18.96
CA TRP A 58 7.19 -0.06 17.91
C TRP A 58 5.82 0.45 17.52
N TRP A 59 5.04 0.98 18.46
CA TRP A 59 3.67 1.44 18.24
C TRP A 59 3.49 2.91 18.64
N PRO A 60 4.04 3.86 17.86
CA PRO A 60 3.83 5.27 18.13
C PRO A 60 2.34 5.65 18.03
N ASP A 61 1.92 6.61 18.83
CA ASP A 61 0.59 7.21 18.69
C ASP A 61 0.56 8.07 17.41
N ILE A 62 -0.29 7.69 16.46
CA ILE A 62 -0.47 8.38 15.18
C ILE A 62 -1.96 8.64 15.03
N ASP A 63 -2.34 9.92 15.02
CA ASP A 63 -3.75 10.33 15.03
C ASP A 63 -4.14 11.10 13.76
N THR A 64 -3.19 11.37 12.86
CA THR A 64 -3.41 12.21 11.68
C THR A 64 -2.82 11.63 10.39
N GLU A 65 -3.48 11.90 9.26
CA GLU A 65 -3.00 11.53 7.92
C GLU A 65 -1.59 12.09 7.65
N GLU A 66 -1.32 13.33 8.10
CA GLU A 66 -0.02 13.98 7.92
C GLU A 66 1.12 13.30 8.69
N GLU A 67 0.84 12.71 9.85
CA GLU A 67 1.83 11.93 10.60
C GLU A 67 2.03 10.57 9.96
N MET A 68 0.95 9.92 9.53
CA MET A 68 1.01 8.64 8.83
C MET A 68 1.86 8.75 7.55
N MET A 69 1.67 9.80 6.75
CA MET A 69 2.47 10.00 5.53
C MET A 69 3.97 10.24 5.77
N LYS A 70 4.41 10.63 6.98
CA LYS A 70 5.84 10.87 7.27
C LYS A 70 6.61 9.61 7.60
N ILE A 71 5.91 8.55 7.98
CA ILE A 71 6.47 7.27 8.45
C ILE A 71 6.21 6.13 7.46
N LEU A 72 5.49 6.44 6.39
CA LEU A 72 5.32 5.59 5.21
C LEU A 72 6.34 5.99 4.15
N HIS A 73 6.97 4.99 3.54
CA HIS A 73 7.90 5.21 2.43
C HIS A 73 7.39 4.44 1.22
N LEU A 74 7.12 5.14 0.12
CA LEU A 74 6.68 4.49 -1.12
C LEU A 74 7.75 3.51 -1.59
N ASP A 75 7.37 2.24 -1.70
CA ASP A 75 8.24 1.17 -2.18
C ASP A 75 7.98 0.89 -3.66
N SER A 76 6.75 0.52 -4.01
CA SER A 76 6.40 0.09 -5.37
C SER A 76 4.94 0.37 -5.72
N ILE A 77 4.68 0.56 -7.00
CA ILE A 77 3.32 0.58 -7.58
C ILE A 77 3.24 -0.63 -8.52
N ILE A 78 2.26 -1.50 -8.30
CA ILE A 78 2.08 -2.74 -9.06
C ILE A 78 0.77 -2.66 -9.84
N ILE A 79 0.88 -2.88 -11.15
CA ILE A 79 -0.26 -3.02 -12.06
C ILE A 79 -0.03 -4.30 -12.86
N GLY A 80 -0.75 -5.35 -12.48
CA GLY A 80 -0.69 -6.64 -13.15
C GLY A 80 -1.28 -6.60 -14.57
N THR A 81 -1.18 -7.72 -15.27
CA THR A 81 -1.88 -7.89 -16.55
C THR A 81 -3.39 -7.88 -16.33
N GLU A 82 -4.15 -7.54 -17.39
CA GLU A 82 -5.62 -7.51 -17.34
C GLU A 82 -6.20 -8.81 -16.77
N TYR A 83 -5.67 -9.96 -17.19
CA TYR A 83 -6.12 -11.28 -16.71
C TYR A 83 -6.01 -11.46 -15.18
N VAL A 84 -4.98 -10.90 -14.55
CA VAL A 84 -4.80 -11.01 -13.09
C VAL A 84 -5.69 -10.01 -12.35
N MET A 85 -5.87 -8.84 -12.94
CA MET A 85 -6.42 -7.66 -12.29
C MET A 85 -7.93 -7.46 -12.55
N GLU A 86 -8.51 -8.00 -13.63
CA GLU A 86 -9.88 -7.71 -14.09
C GLU A 86 -10.97 -7.97 -13.02
N SER A 87 -10.70 -8.85 -12.05
CA SER A 87 -11.62 -9.19 -10.97
C SER A 87 -11.59 -8.24 -9.78
N MET A 88 -10.64 -7.30 -9.74
CA MET A 88 -10.38 -6.41 -8.60
C MET A 88 -11.10 -5.06 -8.68
N GLY A 89 -11.79 -4.78 -9.79
CA GLY A 89 -12.52 -3.53 -10.03
C GLY A 89 -12.05 -2.80 -11.29
N GLU A 90 -12.53 -1.58 -11.51
CA GLU A 90 -12.04 -0.74 -12.60
C GLU A 90 -10.69 -0.10 -12.25
N ASN A 91 -9.74 -0.14 -13.20
CA ASN A 91 -8.40 0.47 -13.06
C ASN A 91 -7.67 0.12 -11.75
N PRO A 92 -7.54 -1.18 -11.41
CA PRO A 92 -6.97 -1.60 -10.15
C PRO A 92 -5.46 -1.36 -10.11
N VAL A 93 -4.99 -0.82 -8.99
CA VAL A 93 -3.56 -0.56 -8.72
C VAL A 93 -3.23 -0.91 -7.28
N TYR A 94 -2.17 -1.67 -7.09
CA TYR A 94 -1.58 -1.85 -5.76
C TYR A 94 -0.49 -0.82 -5.51
N ILE A 95 -0.51 -0.23 -4.32
CA ILE A 95 0.52 0.71 -3.86
C ILE A 95 1.12 0.13 -2.58
N LEU A 96 2.42 -0.12 -2.62
CA LEU A 96 3.19 -0.74 -1.55
C LEU A 96 4.04 0.31 -0.85
N PHE A 97 4.06 0.25 0.48
CA PHE A 97 4.83 1.13 1.34
C PHE A 97 5.67 0.33 2.32
N ASP A 98 6.91 0.76 2.55
CA ASP A 98 7.64 0.44 3.79
C ASP A 98 7.11 1.30 4.94
N ARG A 99 7.35 0.86 6.16
CA ARG A 99 6.85 1.50 7.38
C ARG A 99 7.92 1.60 8.46
N ASP A 100 7.79 2.61 9.32
CA ASP A 100 8.70 2.82 10.47
C ASP A 100 8.18 2.23 11.80
N TRP A 101 7.04 1.55 11.80
CA TRP A 101 6.42 0.96 12.99
C TRP A 101 6.46 -0.57 12.99
N GLY A 102 6.12 -1.18 14.13
CA GLY A 102 6.04 -2.64 14.29
C GLY A 102 7.39 -3.33 14.53
N GLY A 103 8.44 -2.58 14.89
CA GLY A 103 9.79 -3.10 15.12
C GLY A 103 10.65 -3.09 13.86
N GLU A 104 11.75 -3.87 13.86
CA GLU A 104 12.59 -4.04 12.67
C GLU A 104 11.85 -4.90 11.64
N ASP A 105 11.60 -4.36 10.44
CA ASP A 105 10.93 -5.07 9.36
C ASP A 105 11.90 -6.04 8.66
N THR A 106 12.14 -7.20 9.28
CA THR A 106 13.07 -8.22 8.75
C THR A 106 12.52 -8.99 7.55
N ASP A 107 11.21 -8.96 7.35
CA ASP A 107 10.51 -9.76 6.35
C ASP A 107 9.99 -8.92 5.16
N GLY A 108 10.12 -7.58 5.22
CA GLY A 108 9.59 -6.68 4.19
C GLY A 108 8.06 -6.60 4.23
N ASN A 109 7.47 -6.81 5.41
CA ASN A 109 6.03 -6.84 5.66
C ASN A 109 5.49 -5.43 5.89
N GLY A 110 5.80 -4.52 4.97
CA GLY A 110 5.19 -3.20 4.95
C GLY A 110 3.68 -3.25 4.65
N VAL A 111 3.12 -2.13 4.24
CA VAL A 111 1.67 -2.00 4.01
C VAL A 111 1.39 -1.93 2.51
N ALA A 112 0.31 -2.56 2.08
CA ALA A 112 -0.24 -2.44 0.75
C ALA A 112 -1.64 -1.84 0.79
N VAL A 113 -1.96 -1.12 -0.29
CA VAL A 113 -3.29 -0.60 -0.55
C VAL A 113 -3.69 -0.98 -1.97
N LEU A 114 -4.86 -1.61 -2.12
CA LEU A 114 -5.53 -1.77 -3.40
C LEU A 114 -6.42 -0.56 -3.64
N VAL A 115 -6.15 0.17 -4.71
CA VAL A 115 -7.04 1.22 -5.24
C VAL A 115 -7.77 0.64 -6.45
N ALA A 116 -9.10 0.73 -6.45
CA ALA A 116 -9.94 0.33 -7.57
C ALA A 116 -11.21 1.17 -7.58
N ASP A 117 -11.81 1.37 -8.76
CA ASP A 117 -13.03 2.17 -8.92
C ASP A 117 -12.92 3.61 -8.36
N GLY A 118 -11.70 4.16 -8.31
CA GLY A 118 -11.41 5.50 -7.76
C GLY A 118 -11.43 5.60 -6.23
N GLU A 119 -11.46 4.47 -5.52
CA GLU A 119 -11.50 4.40 -4.05
C GLU A 119 -10.46 3.38 -3.52
N VAL A 120 -10.20 3.42 -2.21
CA VAL A 120 -9.42 2.37 -1.53
C VAL A 120 -10.32 1.16 -1.31
N ALA A 121 -9.99 0.03 -1.94
CA ALA A 121 -10.75 -1.21 -1.86
C ALA A 121 -10.25 -2.15 -0.75
N GLU A 122 -8.94 -2.18 -0.50
CA GLU A 122 -8.33 -3.07 0.49
C GLU A 122 -7.03 -2.46 1.06
N VAL A 123 -6.76 -2.75 2.33
CA VAL A 123 -5.51 -2.41 3.03
C VAL A 123 -5.04 -3.63 3.81
N GLY A 124 -3.74 -3.92 3.77
CA GLY A 124 -3.16 -5.07 4.46
C GLY A 124 -1.64 -5.08 4.38
N TYR A 125 -1.03 -6.23 4.67
CA TYR A 125 0.39 -6.43 4.41
C TYR A 125 0.68 -6.45 2.91
N LYS A 126 1.96 -6.29 2.52
CA LYS A 126 2.37 -6.34 1.11
C LYS A 126 2.01 -7.63 0.35
N ASP A 127 1.68 -8.70 1.07
CA ASP A 127 1.30 -9.98 0.48
C ASP A 127 -0.02 -9.94 -0.28
N ILE A 128 -0.93 -9.00 0.00
CA ILE A 128 -2.20 -8.86 -0.75
C ILE A 128 -1.99 -8.54 -2.24
N ALA A 129 -0.78 -8.12 -2.63
CA ALA A 129 -0.43 -7.82 -4.02
C ALA A 129 0.12 -9.05 -4.80
N PHE A 130 0.25 -10.23 -4.17
CA PHE A 130 0.93 -11.41 -4.75
C PHE A 130 0.18 -12.74 -4.60
#